data_AF-A0A9P4MNV0-F1
#
_entry.id   AF-A0A9P4MNV0-F1
#
_cell.length_a   1.000
_cell.length_b   1.000
_cell.length_c   1.000
_cell.angle_alpha   90.00
_cell.angle_beta   90.00
_cell.angle_gamma   90.00
#
_symmetry.space_group_name_H-M   'P 1'
#
loop_
_entity.id
_entity.type
_entity.pdbx_description
1 polymer ?
#
loop_
_entity_poly.entity_id
_entity_poly.type
_entity_poly.pdbx_seq_one_letter_code
_entity_poly.pdbx_strand_id
1 'polypeptide(L)'
;MDHANALLSVRFGWTAGPANSTENQPNSNGNEALPSTPPLFPASSDFLKNKRFAACQNTLYHQLECGHRIRTDLVEDCGANCIEATNHTPFFCETCLETEYRRIWIQIQSQHNAQYPPLETMVKGQYDQWYAEFRQLELQYETDRASHVISMKRQTRPSNRCMDAEPSMEELAIAQEIEALSLAMGLQSAHEPETTTSHLVNHTSLPSDSAEQLHWALGQLDLGRGSCGAEIPQTNGTQASPVIDENTQWVFRG
;
A
#
# COMPACT_ATOMS: atom_id res chain seq x y z
N MET A 1 -4.59 27.04 21.25
CA MET A 1 -4.09 26.55 19.95
C MET A 1 -3.88 25.06 20.11
N ASP A 2 -4.61 24.28 19.31
CA ASP A 2 -4.87 22.87 19.57
C ASP A 2 -3.79 21.97 18.96
N HIS A 3 -3.14 21.16 19.79
CA HIS A 3 -2.01 20.31 19.42
C HIS A 3 -2.39 19.27 18.34
N ALA A 4 -3.69 18.98 18.21
CA ALA A 4 -4.26 18.08 17.22
C ALA A 4 -4.11 18.57 15.77
N ASN A 5 -4.16 19.89 15.53
CA ASN A 5 -4.04 20.43 14.17
C ASN A 5 -2.61 20.42 13.63
N ALA A 6 -1.59 20.40 14.50
CA ALA A 6 -0.18 20.37 14.08
C ALA A 6 0.28 18.97 13.61
N LEU A 7 -0.41 17.90 14.02
CA LEU A 7 -0.06 16.53 13.64
C LEU A 7 -0.63 16.13 12.26
N LEU A 8 -1.68 16.79 11.79
CA LEU A 8 -2.23 16.54 10.45
C LEU A 8 -1.40 17.17 9.32
N SER A 9 -0.57 18.18 9.63
CA SER A 9 0.27 18.89 8.65
C SER A 9 1.59 18.20 8.28
N VAL A 10 1.93 17.04 8.84
CA VAL A 10 3.20 16.35 8.56
C VAL A 10 3.06 15.20 7.55
N ARG A 11 1.84 14.86 7.12
CA ARG A 11 1.64 13.69 6.23
C ARG A 11 1.80 13.98 4.73
N PHE A 12 1.74 15.25 4.32
CA PHE A 12 1.99 15.65 2.93
C PHE A 12 2.92 16.87 2.95
N GLY A 13 4.22 16.63 2.72
CA GLY A 13 5.28 17.64 2.83
C GLY A 13 5.14 18.83 1.89
N TRP A 14 4.34 19.81 2.28
CA TRP A 14 4.30 21.17 1.74
C TRP A 14 4.48 22.14 2.90
N THR A 15 5.71 22.61 3.13
CA THR A 15 5.95 23.74 4.03
C THR A 15 5.70 25.03 3.25
N ALA A 16 4.48 25.56 3.33
CA ALA A 16 4.26 26.98 3.12
C ALA A 16 4.72 27.73 4.38
N GLY A 17 5.80 28.49 4.27
CA GLY A 17 6.28 29.35 5.36
C GLY A 17 5.28 30.46 5.70
N PRO A 18 5.35 31.04 6.91
CA PRO A 18 4.41 32.06 7.35
C PRO A 18 4.72 33.40 6.65
N ALA A 19 3.86 33.81 5.72
CA ALA A 19 3.80 35.20 5.30
C ALA A 19 2.90 35.97 6.28
N ASN A 20 3.53 36.60 7.27
CA ASN A 20 2.94 37.73 7.97
C ASN A 20 2.75 38.87 6.98
N SER A 21 1.51 39.24 6.65
CA SER A 21 1.17 40.58 6.17
C SER A 21 -0.32 40.83 6.36
N THR A 22 -0.62 41.54 7.44
CA THR A 22 -1.79 42.39 7.64
C THR A 22 -1.89 43.38 6.48
N GLU A 23 -3.05 43.47 5.81
CA GLU A 23 -3.74 44.75 5.46
C GLU A 23 -4.88 44.56 4.44
N ASN A 24 -6.08 44.93 4.90
CA ASN A 24 -7.08 45.78 4.24
C ASN A 24 -7.56 45.48 2.80
N GLN A 25 -8.80 44.99 2.74
CA GLN A 25 -9.78 45.34 1.70
C GLN A 25 -10.06 46.87 1.67
N PRO A 26 -10.46 47.48 0.54
CA PRO A 26 -11.85 47.32 0.08
C PRO A 26 -12.12 47.36 -1.45
N ASN A 27 -13.25 46.74 -1.80
CA ASN A 27 -14.21 47.00 -2.90
C ASN A 27 -13.93 48.13 -3.91
N SER A 28 -14.07 47.85 -5.22
CA SER A 28 -15.07 48.49 -6.11
C SER A 28 -14.97 48.03 -7.59
N ASN A 29 -16.11 48.15 -8.26
CA ASN A 29 -16.53 47.63 -9.57
C ASN A 29 -15.74 48.13 -10.79
N GLY A 30 -15.73 47.31 -11.85
CA GLY A 30 -15.40 47.75 -13.21
C GLY A 30 -15.59 46.64 -14.24
N ASN A 31 -16.71 46.69 -14.98
CA ASN A 31 -16.94 45.90 -16.20
C ASN A 31 -15.93 46.32 -17.27
N GLU A 32 -15.15 45.38 -17.80
CA GLU A 32 -14.60 45.49 -19.16
C GLU A 32 -14.23 44.10 -19.70
N ALA A 33 -14.83 43.75 -20.83
CA ALA A 33 -14.59 42.51 -21.55
C ALA A 33 -13.31 42.64 -22.38
N LEU A 34 -12.38 41.70 -22.21
CA LEU A 34 -11.28 41.44 -23.13
C LEU A 34 -11.24 39.95 -23.53
N PRO A 35 -10.84 39.62 -24.77
CA PRO A 35 -10.72 38.26 -25.24
C PRO A 35 -9.45 37.61 -24.66
N SER A 36 -9.62 36.85 -23.58
CA SER A 36 -8.56 36.02 -23.02
C SER A 36 -8.38 34.77 -23.87
N THR A 37 -7.45 34.84 -24.82
CA THR A 37 -6.81 33.69 -25.45
C THR A 37 -6.46 32.66 -24.37
N PRO A 38 -6.91 31.40 -24.46
CA PRO A 38 -6.49 30.40 -23.48
C PRO A 38 -4.96 30.26 -23.57
N PRO A 39 -4.23 30.27 -22.45
CA PRO A 39 -2.82 29.88 -22.50
C PRO A 39 -2.77 28.46 -23.06
N LEU A 40 -2.07 28.29 -24.18
CA LEU A 40 -1.58 26.98 -24.61
C LEU A 40 -0.71 26.47 -23.46
N PHE A 41 -1.30 25.67 -22.58
CA PHE A 41 -0.53 24.76 -21.76
C PHE A 41 0.10 23.76 -22.75
N PRO A 42 1.45 23.68 -22.87
CA PRO A 42 2.02 22.52 -23.52
C PRO A 42 1.56 21.31 -22.72
N ALA A 43 0.80 20.43 -23.38
CA ALA A 43 0.55 19.08 -22.93
C ALA A 43 1.90 18.36 -22.83
N SER A 44 2.58 18.56 -21.71
CA SER A 44 3.81 17.86 -21.37
C SER A 44 3.55 17.05 -20.12
N SER A 45 2.75 15.99 -20.30
CA SER A 45 2.49 14.91 -19.35
C SER A 45 3.73 14.10 -18.97
N ASP A 46 4.93 14.51 -19.38
CA ASP A 46 6.18 13.77 -19.19
C ASP A 46 6.97 14.19 -17.94
N PHE A 47 6.58 15.26 -17.22
CA PHE A 47 7.34 15.73 -16.06
C PHE A 47 6.97 15.11 -14.72
N LEU A 48 5.80 14.45 -14.59
CA LEU A 48 5.45 13.65 -13.41
C LEU A 48 5.88 12.17 -13.51
N LYS A 49 6.43 11.75 -14.66
CA LYS A 49 7.00 10.41 -14.86
C LYS A 49 8.40 10.24 -14.24
N ASN A 50 8.96 11.27 -13.62
CA ASN A 50 10.38 11.31 -13.32
C ASN A 50 10.75 10.81 -11.91
N LYS A 51 11.31 9.59 -11.91
CA LYS A 51 12.48 9.14 -11.14
C LYS A 51 12.37 8.77 -9.66
N ARG A 52 11.23 8.93 -8.97
CA ARG A 52 11.16 8.50 -7.56
C ARG A 52 10.74 7.06 -7.34
N PHE A 53 10.13 6.41 -8.33
CA PHE A 53 9.65 5.05 -8.19
C PHE A 53 10.51 4.12 -9.04
N ALA A 54 10.86 2.96 -8.45
CA ALA A 54 11.50 1.89 -9.19
C ALA A 54 10.62 1.49 -10.38
N ALA A 55 11.26 1.10 -11.49
CA ALA A 55 10.56 0.56 -12.64
C ALA A 55 9.67 -0.62 -12.22
N CYS A 56 8.56 -0.84 -12.92
CA CYS A 56 7.64 -1.91 -12.56
C CYS A 56 8.26 -3.31 -12.83
N GLN A 57 9.24 -3.37 -13.74
CA GLN A 57 9.93 -4.60 -14.13
C GLN A 57 10.58 -5.32 -12.94
N ASN A 58 10.31 -6.62 -12.82
CA ASN A 58 10.85 -7.50 -11.78
C ASN A 58 10.53 -7.07 -10.34
N THR A 59 9.46 -6.31 -10.12
CA THR A 59 9.01 -5.93 -8.78
C THR A 59 7.61 -6.45 -8.50
N LEU A 60 7.25 -6.55 -7.23
CA LEU A 60 5.89 -6.86 -6.79
C LEU A 60 4.97 -5.64 -6.85
N TYR A 61 5.45 -4.49 -7.31
CA TYR A 61 4.70 -3.25 -7.21
C TYR A 61 4.50 -2.61 -8.57
N HIS A 62 3.24 -2.36 -8.90
CA HIS A 62 2.87 -1.73 -10.15
C HIS A 62 2.29 -0.35 -9.89
N GLN A 63 2.78 0.64 -10.63
CA GLN A 63 2.21 1.97 -10.64
C GLN A 63 1.13 2.04 -11.71
N LEU A 64 -0.11 2.34 -11.32
CA LEU A 64 -1.25 2.41 -12.22
C LEU A 64 -1.44 3.82 -12.79
N GLU A 65 -2.13 3.91 -13.92
CA GLU A 65 -2.50 5.17 -14.58
C GLU A 65 -3.39 6.06 -13.70
N CYS A 66 -4.17 5.46 -12.80
CA CYS A 66 -4.97 6.21 -11.82
C CYS A 66 -4.13 6.88 -10.72
N GLY A 67 -2.80 6.69 -10.71
CA GLY A 67 -1.88 7.27 -9.73
C GLY A 67 -1.68 6.43 -8.46
N HIS A 68 -2.41 5.33 -8.28
CA HIS A 68 -2.20 4.40 -7.18
C HIS A 68 -1.12 3.36 -7.50
N ARG A 69 -0.40 2.94 -6.45
CA ARG A 69 0.54 1.83 -6.50
C ARG A 69 -0.14 0.61 -5.88
N ILE A 70 -0.10 -0.50 -6.59
CA ILE A 70 -0.62 -1.77 -6.10
C ILE A 70 0.53 -2.74 -5.86
N ARG A 71 0.33 -3.70 -4.95
CA ARG A 71 1.22 -4.82 -4.73
C ARG A 71 0.56 -6.10 -5.27
N THR A 72 1.33 -6.92 -5.97
CA THR A 72 0.96 -8.27 -6.42
C THR A 72 1.66 -9.31 -5.54
N ASP A 73 1.10 -10.51 -5.42
CA ASP A 73 1.72 -11.59 -4.63
C ASP A 73 2.98 -12.15 -5.30
N LEU A 74 3.01 -12.10 -6.63
CA LEU A 74 4.11 -12.60 -7.46
C LEU A 74 4.63 -11.47 -8.35
N VAL A 75 5.87 -11.62 -8.81
CA VAL A 75 6.44 -10.73 -9.82
C VAL A 75 5.69 -10.98 -11.12
N GLU A 76 4.88 -10.01 -11.51
CA GLU A 76 4.04 -10.11 -12.69
C GLU A 76 4.46 -9.06 -13.73
N ASP A 77 4.16 -9.35 -14.99
CA ASP A 77 4.24 -8.34 -16.04
C ASP A 77 3.17 -7.26 -15.86
N CYS A 78 3.49 -6.03 -16.26
CA CYS A 78 2.60 -4.87 -16.18
C CYS A 78 1.27 -5.09 -16.93
N GLY A 79 0.15 -4.91 -16.24
CA GLY A 79 -1.20 -4.91 -16.81
C GLY A 79 -1.51 -3.68 -17.67
N ALA A 80 -2.67 -3.71 -18.33
CA ALA A 80 -3.07 -2.71 -19.32
C ALA A 80 -3.25 -1.28 -18.78
N ASN A 81 -3.52 -1.15 -17.48
CA ASN A 81 -3.68 0.13 -16.78
C ASN A 81 -2.44 0.50 -15.95
N CYS A 82 -1.31 -0.16 -16.19
CA CYS A 82 -0.02 0.20 -15.60
C CYS A 82 0.65 1.29 -16.44
N ILE A 83 1.42 2.19 -15.81
CA ILE A 83 2.17 3.23 -16.52
C ILE A 83 3.15 2.62 -17.54
N GLU A 84 3.69 1.43 -17.23
CA GLU A 84 4.60 0.66 -18.07
C GLU A 84 3.87 -0.54 -18.69
N ALA A 85 2.63 -0.38 -19.18
CA ALA A 85 1.79 -1.45 -19.68
C ALA A 85 2.48 -2.34 -20.74
N THR A 86 2.50 -3.65 -20.50
CA THR A 86 3.01 -4.67 -21.44
C THR A 86 1.94 -5.67 -21.84
N ASN A 87 0.95 -5.92 -20.97
CA ASN A 87 -0.13 -6.87 -21.18
C ASN A 87 -1.50 -6.18 -21.33
N HIS A 88 -2.48 -6.95 -21.81
CA HIS A 88 -3.84 -6.48 -22.07
C HIS A 88 -4.82 -6.62 -20.90
N THR A 89 -4.47 -7.38 -19.86
CA THR A 89 -5.34 -7.55 -18.69
C THR A 89 -5.08 -6.44 -17.67
N PRO A 90 -6.08 -5.67 -17.25
CA PRO A 90 -5.90 -4.62 -16.26
C PRO A 90 -5.76 -5.19 -14.85
N PHE A 91 -5.04 -4.45 -14.01
CA PHE A 91 -5.01 -4.69 -12.57
C PHE A 91 -6.23 -4.09 -11.86
N PHE A 92 -6.59 -4.71 -10.75
CA PHE A 92 -7.61 -4.22 -9.84
C PHE A 92 -7.04 -3.15 -8.89
N CYS A 93 -7.63 -1.95 -8.87
CA CYS A 93 -7.27 -0.89 -7.93
C CYS A 93 -8.34 -0.74 -6.85
N GLU A 94 -8.06 -1.27 -5.66
CA GLU A 94 -9.00 -1.24 -4.53
C GLU A 94 -9.35 0.18 -4.09
N THR A 95 -8.37 1.07 -4.00
CA THR A 95 -8.57 2.46 -3.57
C THR A 95 -9.50 3.25 -4.50
N CYS A 96 -9.34 3.09 -5.82
CA CYS A 96 -10.25 3.72 -6.79
C CYS A 96 -11.67 3.17 -6.64
N LEU A 97 -11.80 1.85 -6.46
CA LEU A 97 -13.09 1.22 -6.31
C LEU A 97 -13.81 1.66 -5.03
N GLU A 98 -13.10 1.73 -3.90
CA GLU A 98 -13.65 2.25 -2.65
C GLU A 98 -14.10 3.71 -2.76
N THR A 99 -13.33 4.52 -3.47
CA THR A 99 -13.67 5.93 -3.73
C THR A 99 -14.95 6.05 -4.54
N GLU A 100 -15.09 5.24 -5.59
CA GLU A 100 -16.31 5.19 -6.40
C GLU A 100 -17.53 4.73 -5.59
N TYR A 101 -17.38 3.68 -4.79
CA TYR A 101 -18.47 3.20 -3.93
C TYR A 101 -18.89 4.24 -2.89
N ARG A 102 -17.92 4.92 -2.26
CA ARG A 102 -18.22 6.02 -1.34
C ARG A 102 -19.01 7.12 -2.06
N ARG A 103 -18.62 7.48 -3.28
CA ARG A 103 -19.32 8.48 -4.11
C ARG A 103 -20.76 8.05 -4.39
N ILE A 104 -20.95 6.79 -4.81
CA ILE A 104 -22.28 6.21 -5.08
C ILE A 104 -23.14 6.22 -3.81
N TRP A 105 -22.59 5.82 -2.66
CA TRP A 105 -23.32 5.79 -1.39
C TRP A 105 -23.79 7.19 -0.96
N ILE A 106 -22.89 8.18 -1.01
CA ILE A 106 -23.24 9.58 -0.73
C ILE A 106 -24.36 10.06 -1.64
N GLN A 107 -24.31 9.70 -2.93
CA GLN A 107 -25.36 10.04 -3.89
C GLN A 107 -26.70 9.38 -3.52
N ILE A 108 -26.73 8.07 -3.24
CA ILE A 108 -27.93 7.34 -2.83
C ILE A 108 -28.53 7.95 -1.56
N GLN A 109 -27.70 8.18 -0.55
CA GLN A 109 -28.12 8.81 0.70
C GLN A 109 -28.68 10.21 0.48
N SER A 110 -28.04 11.03 -0.37
CA SER A 110 -28.54 12.37 -0.68
C SER A 110 -29.89 12.35 -1.39
N GLN A 111 -30.09 11.40 -2.32
CA GLN A 111 -31.35 11.24 -3.05
C GLN A 111 -32.47 10.75 -2.14
N HIS A 112 -32.17 9.84 -1.22
CA HIS A 112 -33.13 9.37 -0.21
C HIS A 112 -33.49 10.49 0.76
N ASN A 113 -32.50 11.19 1.31
CA ASN A 113 -32.73 12.32 2.23
C ASN A 113 -33.52 13.46 1.57
N ALA A 114 -33.36 13.71 0.27
CA ALA A 114 -34.11 14.73 -0.46
C ALA A 114 -35.62 14.44 -0.57
N GLN A 115 -36.06 13.20 -0.32
CA GLN A 115 -37.48 12.82 -0.36
C GLN A 115 -38.20 13.14 0.95
N TYR A 116 -37.47 13.48 2.01
CA TYR A 116 -38.02 13.73 3.33
C TYR A 116 -37.71 15.15 3.82
N PRO A 117 -38.48 15.67 4.79
CA PRO A 117 -38.13 16.89 5.50
C PRO A 117 -36.77 16.76 6.23
N PRO A 118 -36.13 17.88 6.63
CA PRO A 118 -34.96 17.83 7.52
C PRO A 118 -35.23 17.01 8.78
N LEU A 119 -34.24 16.24 9.21
CA LEU A 119 -34.31 15.30 10.36
C LEU A 119 -34.83 15.98 11.63
N GLU A 120 -34.49 17.25 11.85
CA GLU A 120 -34.91 18.02 13.03
C GLU A 120 -36.42 18.32 13.05
N THR A 121 -37.08 18.25 11.88
CA THR A 121 -38.49 18.59 11.69
C THR A 121 -39.39 17.37 11.45
N MET A 122 -38.80 16.17 11.31
CA MET A 122 -39.56 14.95 11.06
C MET A 122 -40.42 14.57 12.27
N VAL A 123 -41.70 14.28 12.02
CA VAL A 123 -42.56 13.63 13.02
C VAL A 123 -42.10 12.18 13.21
N LYS A 124 -42.23 11.63 14.41
CA LYS A 124 -41.79 10.25 14.73
C LYS A 124 -42.18 9.22 13.67
N GLY A 125 -43.43 9.21 13.19
CA GLY A 125 -43.85 8.26 12.16
C GLY A 125 -43.12 8.40 10.82
N GLN A 126 -42.77 9.63 10.42
CA GLN A 126 -41.96 9.88 9.22
C GLN A 126 -40.51 9.44 9.43
N TYR A 127 -39.94 9.70 10.61
CA TYR A 127 -38.61 9.23 10.96
C TYR A 127 -38.53 7.70 10.94
N ASP A 128 -39.50 7.01 11.53
CA ASP A 128 -39.55 5.55 11.57
C ASP A 128 -39.59 4.97 10.14
N GLN A 129 -40.37 5.58 9.24
CA GLN A 129 -40.42 5.20 7.84
C GLN A 129 -39.08 5.46 7.12
N TRP A 130 -38.53 6.68 7.25
CA TRP A 130 -37.24 7.04 6.67
C TRP A 130 -36.14 6.06 7.11
N TYR A 131 -36.10 5.73 8.40
CA TYR A 131 -35.10 4.82 8.96
C TYR A 131 -35.26 3.39 8.43
N ALA A 132 -36.50 2.89 8.33
CA ALA A 132 -36.76 1.57 7.78
C ALA A 132 -36.30 1.46 6.31
N GLU A 133 -36.58 2.47 5.49
CA GLU A 133 -36.14 2.52 4.10
C GLU A 133 -34.61 2.69 3.98
N PHE A 134 -34.02 3.55 4.81
CA PHE A 134 -32.57 3.75 4.83
C PHE A 134 -31.81 2.45 5.15
N ARG A 135 -32.32 1.64 6.09
CA ARG A 135 -31.77 0.32 6.42
C ARG A 135 -31.86 -0.67 5.26
N GLN A 136 -32.94 -0.63 4.49
CA GLN A 136 -33.08 -1.46 3.29
C GLN A 136 -32.10 -1.04 2.20
N LEU A 137 -31.91 0.26 2.00
CA LEU A 137 -30.93 0.81 1.05
C LEU A 137 -29.50 0.42 1.42
N GLU A 138 -29.14 0.47 2.70
CA GLU A 138 -27.83 0.05 3.21
C GLU A 138 -27.55 -1.42 2.87
N LEU A 139 -28.49 -2.31 3.18
CA LEU A 139 -28.38 -3.74 2.86
C LEU A 139 -28.26 -4.01 1.36
N GLN A 140 -29.06 -3.32 0.54
CA GLN A 140 -29.00 -3.45 -0.90
C GLN A 140 -27.65 -2.98 -1.45
N TYR A 141 -27.17 -1.82 -0.99
CA TYR A 141 -25.88 -1.27 -1.38
C TYR A 141 -24.71 -2.22 -1.02
N GLU A 142 -24.73 -2.82 0.16
CA GLU A 142 -23.72 -3.81 0.56
C GLU A 142 -23.73 -5.04 -0.35
N THR A 143 -24.91 -5.54 -0.67
CA THR A 143 -25.10 -6.69 -1.57
C THR A 143 -24.59 -6.37 -2.98
N ASP A 144 -24.97 -5.21 -3.52
CA ASP A 144 -24.55 -4.75 -4.84
C ASP A 144 -23.03 -4.52 -4.89
N ARG A 145 -22.47 -3.89 -3.86
CA ARG A 145 -21.01 -3.69 -3.70
C ARG A 145 -20.27 -5.02 -3.72
N ALA A 146 -20.71 -6.00 -2.92
CA ALA A 146 -20.08 -7.32 -2.86
C ALA A 146 -20.12 -8.03 -4.21
N SER A 147 -21.26 -8.02 -4.88
CA SER A 147 -21.42 -8.65 -6.20
C SER A 147 -20.53 -8.00 -7.27
N HIS A 148 -20.43 -6.66 -7.25
CA HIS A 148 -19.62 -5.92 -8.21
C HIS A 148 -18.12 -6.09 -7.94
N VAL A 149 -17.69 -6.18 -6.68
CA VAL A 149 -16.29 -6.55 -6.34
C VAL A 149 -15.95 -7.92 -6.93
N ILE A 150 -16.81 -8.93 -6.74
CA ILE A 150 -16.59 -10.28 -7.30
C ILE A 150 -16.52 -10.22 -8.83
N SER A 151 -17.43 -9.49 -9.47
CA SER A 151 -17.43 -9.30 -10.94
C SER A 151 -16.13 -8.65 -11.43
N MET A 152 -15.69 -7.57 -10.78
CA MET A 152 -14.45 -6.87 -11.12
C MET A 152 -13.23 -7.77 -10.94
N LYS A 153 -13.14 -8.54 -9.85
CA LYS A 153 -12.07 -9.51 -9.61
C LYS A 153 -12.01 -10.60 -10.69
N ARG A 154 -13.16 -11.00 -11.26
CA ARG A 154 -13.21 -11.97 -12.38
C ARG A 154 -12.72 -11.40 -13.71
N GLN A 155 -12.92 -10.10 -13.94
CA GLN A 155 -12.53 -9.42 -15.19
C GLN A 155 -11.09 -8.88 -15.15
N THR A 156 -10.57 -8.67 -13.94
CA THR A 156 -9.21 -8.19 -13.72
C THR A 156 -8.27 -9.36 -13.50
N ARG A 157 -6.97 -9.08 -13.57
CA ARG A 157 -5.95 -10.08 -13.28
C ARG A 157 -6.04 -10.48 -11.79
N PRO A 158 -6.04 -11.79 -11.47
CA PRO A 158 -5.98 -12.22 -10.08
C PRO A 158 -4.58 -11.95 -9.53
N SER A 159 -4.41 -10.82 -8.85
CA SER A 159 -3.14 -10.45 -8.23
C SER A 159 -2.77 -11.34 -7.03
N ASN A 160 -3.73 -12.11 -6.48
CA ASN A 160 -3.62 -12.88 -5.25
C ASN A 160 -3.88 -14.38 -5.39
N ARG A 161 -3.29 -15.05 -6.38
CA ARG A 161 -3.57 -16.49 -6.58
C ARG A 161 -2.88 -17.44 -5.58
N CYS A 162 -2.04 -16.95 -4.68
CA CYS A 162 -1.42 -17.79 -3.65
C CYS A 162 -2.31 -17.99 -2.41
N MET A 163 -3.30 -17.13 -2.18
CA MET A 163 -4.17 -17.18 -0.99
C MET A 163 -5.63 -17.55 -1.30
N ASP A 164 -6.06 -17.42 -2.56
CA ASP A 164 -7.44 -17.74 -2.99
C ASP A 164 -7.67 -19.24 -3.25
N ALA A 165 -6.69 -20.12 -2.96
CA ALA A 165 -6.99 -21.53 -2.81
C ALA A 165 -7.88 -21.66 -1.57
N GLU A 166 -9.17 -21.98 -1.76
CA GLU A 166 -10.01 -22.37 -0.62
C GLU A 166 -9.23 -23.44 0.16
N PRO A 167 -8.93 -23.19 1.45
CA PRO A 167 -8.16 -24.13 2.23
C PRO A 167 -8.89 -25.46 2.15
N SER A 168 -8.17 -26.49 1.73
CA SER A 168 -8.72 -27.83 1.69
C SER A 168 -9.31 -28.18 3.06
N MET A 169 -10.30 -29.06 3.08
CA MET A 169 -10.90 -29.52 4.34
C MET A 169 -9.83 -30.06 5.32
N GLU A 170 -8.73 -30.58 4.77
CA GLU A 170 -7.55 -31.01 5.52
C GLU A 170 -6.77 -29.83 6.13
N GLU A 171 -6.50 -28.76 5.37
CA GLU A 171 -5.83 -27.56 5.87
C GLU A 171 -6.64 -26.84 6.96
N LEU A 172 -7.97 -26.81 6.83
CA LEU A 172 -8.87 -26.30 7.86
C LEU A 172 -8.78 -27.12 9.16
N ALA A 173 -8.72 -28.45 9.05
CA ALA A 173 -8.57 -29.33 10.20
C ALA A 173 -7.21 -29.11 10.90
N ILE A 174 -6.13 -28.99 10.12
CA ILE A 174 -4.78 -28.73 10.64
C ILE A 174 -4.71 -27.36 11.35
N ALA A 175 -5.32 -26.31 10.78
CA ALA A 175 -5.37 -25.00 11.40
C ALA A 175 -6.10 -25.03 12.75
N GLN A 176 -7.19 -25.79 12.84
CA GLN A 176 -7.94 -25.96 14.08
C GLN A 176 -7.13 -26.75 15.13
N GLU A 177 -6.38 -27.78 14.72
CA GLU A 177 -5.48 -28.51 15.62
C GLU A 177 -4.35 -27.62 16.15
N ILE A 178 -3.73 -26.80 15.30
CA ILE A 178 -2.68 -25.85 15.70
C ILE A 178 -3.24 -24.82 16.69
N GLU A 179 -4.43 -24.29 16.45
CA GLU A 179 -5.08 -23.35 17.37
C GLU A 179 -5.36 -24.00 18.73
N ALA A 180 -5.87 -25.23 18.73
CA ALA A 180 -6.07 -26.01 19.95
C ALA A 180 -4.76 -26.28 20.70
N LEU A 181 -3.67 -26.58 19.99
CA LEU A 181 -2.34 -26.76 20.57
C LEU A 181 -1.78 -25.44 21.14
N SER A 182 -1.96 -24.33 20.44
CA SER A 182 -1.53 -23.00 20.90
C SER A 182 -2.28 -22.57 22.17
N LEU A 183 -3.58 -22.83 22.24
CA LEU A 183 -4.39 -22.64 23.45
C LEU A 183 -3.91 -23.53 24.60
N ALA A 184 -3.63 -24.81 24.31
CA ALA A 184 -3.15 -25.77 25.31
C ALA A 184 -1.77 -25.39 25.87
N MET A 185 -0.88 -24.84 25.04
CA MET A 185 0.44 -24.35 25.47
C MET A 185 0.37 -23.01 26.21
N GLY A 186 -0.52 -22.09 25.79
CA GLY A 186 -0.73 -20.81 26.47
C GLY A 186 -1.27 -20.97 27.91
N LEU A 187 -2.08 -22.01 28.15
CA LEU A 187 -2.59 -22.35 29.48
C LEU A 187 -1.55 -23.02 30.40
N GLN A 188 -0.48 -23.59 29.85
CA GLN A 188 0.61 -24.20 30.63
C GLN A 188 1.69 -23.19 31.05
N SER A 189 1.65 -21.95 30.53
CA SER A 189 2.54 -20.84 30.90
C SER A 189 1.95 -19.95 32.00
N ALA A 190 1.13 -20.51 32.89
CA ALA A 190 0.64 -19.86 34.10
C ALA A 190 1.40 -20.40 35.32
N HIS A 191 2.73 -20.22 35.35
CA HIS A 191 3.49 -20.30 36.59
C HIS A 191 4.65 -19.29 36.57
N GLU A 192 4.68 -18.52 37.66
CA GLU A 192 5.69 -17.58 38.15
C GLU A 192 5.50 -16.07 37.82
N PRO A 193 5.24 -15.25 38.87
CA PRO A 193 5.33 -13.80 38.80
C PRO A 193 6.74 -13.36 39.17
N GLU A 194 7.52 -12.77 38.26
CA GLU A 194 8.60 -11.87 38.70
C GLU A 194 9.13 -10.92 37.61
N THR A 195 9.17 -9.65 37.99
CA THR A 195 9.95 -8.54 37.42
C THR A 195 9.53 -7.96 36.06
N THR A 196 8.57 -7.04 36.15
CA THR A 196 8.48 -5.87 35.28
C THR A 196 9.82 -5.11 35.23
N THR A 197 10.60 -5.32 34.17
CA THR A 197 11.51 -4.30 33.65
C THR A 197 10.87 -3.68 32.42
N SER A 198 10.32 -2.48 32.63
CA SER A 198 9.80 -1.60 31.61
C SER A 198 10.94 -1.10 30.71
N HIS A 199 11.29 -1.86 29.67
CA HIS A 199 11.97 -1.30 28.52
C HIS A 199 10.92 -0.67 27.61
N LEU A 200 10.78 0.64 27.76
CA LEU A 200 10.12 1.55 26.83
C LEU A 200 10.89 1.50 25.50
N VAL A 201 10.62 0.46 24.70
CA VAL A 201 11.00 0.45 23.30
C VAL A 201 9.89 1.19 22.57
N ASN A 202 10.18 2.45 22.21
CA ASN A 202 9.40 3.20 21.22
C ASN A 202 9.48 2.45 19.88
N HIS A 203 8.66 1.41 19.73
CA HIS A 203 8.34 0.86 18.43
C HIS A 203 7.38 1.85 17.76
N THR A 204 7.95 2.79 17.00
CA THR A 204 7.26 3.32 15.82
C THR A 204 6.83 2.13 14.99
N SER A 205 5.53 1.83 15.01
CA SER A 205 4.90 0.79 14.20
C SER A 205 5.11 1.13 12.72
N LEU A 206 6.10 0.49 12.12
CA LEU A 206 6.14 0.31 10.67
C LEU A 206 4.95 -0.56 10.23
N PRO A 207 4.53 -0.50 8.96
CA PRO A 207 3.46 -1.32 8.43
C PRO A 207 3.65 -2.79 8.80
N SER A 208 2.57 -3.49 9.08
CA SER A 208 2.50 -4.91 9.47
C SER A 208 2.98 -5.90 8.40
N ASP A 209 3.72 -5.41 7.40
CA ASP A 209 4.24 -6.16 6.28
C ASP A 209 5.67 -6.61 6.59
N SER A 210 5.82 -7.87 7.00
CA SER A 210 7.11 -8.47 7.33
C SER A 210 8.10 -8.45 6.16
N ALA A 211 7.60 -8.42 4.92
CA ALA A 211 8.44 -8.32 3.73
C ALA A 211 9.10 -6.94 3.59
N GLU A 212 8.36 -5.85 3.85
CA GLU A 212 8.94 -4.51 3.89
C GLU A 212 9.89 -4.34 5.08
N GLN A 213 9.58 -4.90 6.24
CA GLN A 213 10.48 -4.87 7.39
C GLN A 213 11.82 -5.56 7.10
N LEU A 214 11.81 -6.70 6.40
CA LEU A 214 13.04 -7.37 5.96
C LEU A 214 13.79 -6.56 4.92
N HIS A 215 13.10 -5.96 3.94
CA HIS A 215 13.74 -5.10 2.94
C HIS A 215 14.44 -3.89 3.60
N TRP A 216 13.80 -3.25 4.57
CA TRP A 216 14.40 -2.17 5.36
C TRP A 216 15.55 -2.65 6.25
N ALA A 217 15.40 -3.79 6.93
CA ALA A 217 16.44 -4.36 7.79
C ALA A 217 17.70 -4.76 7.00
N LEU A 218 17.52 -5.38 5.82
CA LEU A 218 18.63 -5.73 4.93
C LEU A 218 19.33 -4.50 4.37
N GLY A 219 18.58 -3.44 4.04
CA GLY A 219 19.15 -2.16 3.61
C GLY A 219 20.01 -1.47 4.70
N GLN A 220 19.76 -1.72 5.98
CA GLN A 220 20.61 -1.22 7.08
C GLN A 220 21.88 -2.05 7.28
N LEU A 221 21.91 -3.31 6.85
CA LEU A 221 23.10 -4.17 6.94
C LEU A 221 24.15 -3.82 5.87
N ASP A 222 23.78 -3.10 4.80
CA ASP A 222 24.68 -2.77 3.69
C ASP A 222 25.49 -1.46 3.87
N LEU A 223 25.41 -0.82 5.05
CA LEU A 223 26.22 0.37 5.38
C LEU A 223 27.14 0.08 6.57
N GLY A 224 28.02 -0.89 6.38
CA GLY A 224 29.08 -1.23 7.33
C GLY A 224 30.32 -1.83 6.67
N ARG A 225 30.58 -1.53 5.38
CA ARG A 225 31.82 -1.90 4.70
C ARG A 225 32.96 -0.99 5.20
N GLY A 226 33.36 -1.23 6.44
CA GLY A 226 34.39 -0.49 7.15
C GLY A 226 35.21 -1.41 8.04
N SER A 227 36.16 -2.11 7.40
CA SER A 227 37.46 -2.45 7.98
C SER A 227 37.49 -3.22 9.31
N CYS A 228 37.39 -4.54 9.24
CA CYS A 228 38.16 -5.43 10.11
C CYS A 228 39.12 -6.24 9.23
N GLY A 229 40.19 -5.58 8.80
CA GLY A 229 41.34 -6.27 8.22
C GLY A 229 41.94 -7.19 9.28
N ALA A 230 41.85 -8.50 9.07
CA ALA A 230 42.65 -9.46 9.81
C ALA A 230 44.10 -9.30 9.32
N GLU A 231 44.90 -8.55 10.07
CA GLU A 231 46.33 -8.46 9.86
C GLU A 231 46.99 -9.78 10.27
N ILE A 232 47.22 -10.65 9.28
CA ILE A 232 48.00 -11.88 9.40
C ILE A 232 49.47 -11.49 9.42
N PRO A 233 50.24 -11.79 10.48
CA PRO A 233 51.68 -11.55 10.47
C PRO A 233 52.36 -12.46 9.44
N GLN A 234 53.00 -11.84 8.45
CA GLN A 234 53.91 -12.50 7.52
C GLN A 234 55.11 -13.08 8.27
N THR A 235 55.19 -14.41 8.37
CA THR A 235 56.43 -15.10 8.69
C THR A 235 57.18 -15.38 7.39
N ASN A 236 58.37 -14.78 7.28
CA ASN A 236 59.34 -15.10 6.23
C ASN A 236 59.74 -16.58 6.35
N GLY A 237 59.46 -17.35 5.30
CA GLY A 237 59.75 -18.78 5.20
C GLY A 237 60.10 -19.19 3.78
N THR A 238 61.41 -19.32 3.57
CA THR A 238 62.20 -19.74 2.42
C THR A 238 61.69 -20.95 1.61
N GLN A 239 61.78 -20.82 0.28
CA GLN A 239 61.99 -21.84 -0.78
C GLN A 239 61.30 -23.22 -0.70
N ALA A 240 60.51 -23.53 -1.74
CA ALA A 240 60.92 -24.48 -2.80
C ALA A 240 59.74 -24.69 -3.77
N SER A 241 59.93 -24.36 -5.05
CA SER A 241 59.00 -24.72 -6.12
C SER A 241 59.31 -26.13 -6.61
N PRO A 242 58.34 -27.06 -6.63
CA PRO A 242 58.42 -28.23 -7.48
C PRO A 242 57.88 -27.89 -8.87
N VAL A 243 58.77 -28.06 -9.84
CA VAL A 243 58.49 -28.17 -11.28
C VAL A 243 57.46 -29.28 -11.49
N ILE A 244 56.36 -28.98 -12.16
CA ILE A 244 55.45 -30.00 -12.69
C ILE A 244 55.44 -29.84 -14.21
N ASP A 245 55.85 -30.94 -14.83
CA ASP A 245 56.13 -31.17 -16.24
C ASP A 245 54.83 -31.16 -17.07
N GLU A 246 54.83 -30.36 -18.13
CA GLU A 246 53.70 -30.15 -19.02
C GLU A 246 53.77 -31.17 -20.16
N ASN A 247 53.44 -32.44 -19.86
CA ASN A 247 53.35 -33.45 -20.91
C ASN A 247 52.37 -34.57 -20.54
N THR A 248 51.08 -34.37 -20.82
CA THR A 248 50.17 -35.49 -21.00
C THR A 248 49.07 -35.13 -22.01
N GLN A 249 49.38 -35.47 -23.27
CA GLN A 249 48.42 -35.71 -24.34
C GLN A 249 47.36 -36.71 -23.88
N TRP A 250 46.07 -36.39 -24.09
CA TRP A 250 45.03 -37.40 -24.25
C TRP A 250 44.42 -37.26 -25.64
N VAL A 251 44.71 -38.28 -26.45
CA VAL A 251 44.25 -38.50 -27.81
C VAL A 251 42.96 -39.34 -27.75
N PHE A 252 41.90 -38.77 -28.31
CA PHE A 252 40.84 -39.37 -29.14
C PHE A 252 39.99 -40.59 -28.72
N ARG A 253 38.67 -40.35 -28.93
CA ARG A 253 37.66 -41.15 -29.66
C ARG A 253 36.88 -42.27 -28.94
N GLY A 254 35.56 -42.16 -29.12
CA GLY A 254 34.51 -43.13 -28.87
C GLY A 254 33.18 -42.43 -29.06
#